data_AF-A0A927ATG2-F1
#
_entry.id   AF-A0A927ATG2-F1
#
_cell.length_a   1.000
_cell.length_b   1.000
_cell.length_c   1.000
_cell.angle_alpha   90.00
_cell.angle_beta   90.00
_cell.angle_gamma   90.00
#
_symmetry.space_group_name_H-M   'P 1'
#
loop_
_entity.id
_entity.type
_entity.pdbx_description
1 polymer ?
#
loop_
_entity_poly.entity_id
_entity_poly.type
_entity_poly.pdbx_seq_one_letter_code
_entity_poly.pdbx_strand_id
1 'polypeptide(L)' 'MPKAKTGESAAPGVAARPFEVVNLEFSDHMPIGFQDRTYDLANLSNEDAAYLLGFPDEFPYLKALPTATND' A
#
# COMPACT_ATOMS: atom_id res chain seq x y z
N MET A 1 28.82 -5.90 -30.03
CA MET A 1 27.65 -6.20 -29.16
C MET A 1 27.72 -5.28 -27.94
N PRO A 2 27.03 -4.14 -27.91
CA PRO A 2 26.96 -3.34 -26.68
C PRO A 2 25.90 -3.91 -25.73
N LYS A 3 26.26 -3.85 -24.45
CA LYS A 3 25.60 -4.44 -23.28
C LYS A 3 24.26 -3.76 -23.00
N ALA A 4 23.23 -4.55 -22.66
CA ALA A 4 22.00 -4.04 -22.10
C ALA A 4 22.29 -3.46 -20.70
N LYS A 5 22.40 -2.13 -20.63
CA LYS A 5 22.32 -1.37 -19.39
C LYS A 5 21.33 -0.24 -19.66
N THR A 6 20.44 -0.03 -18.70
CA THR A 6 19.60 1.15 -18.55
C THR A 6 18.25 1.14 -19.27
N GLY A 7 17.28 0.67 -18.50
CA GLY A 7 15.95 1.24 -18.32
C GLY A 7 15.37 0.45 -17.15
N GLU A 8 15.51 0.86 -15.89
CA GLU A 8 14.95 2.10 -15.34
C GLU A 8 13.63 2.49 -16.05
N SER A 9 12.81 1.48 -16.34
CA SER A 9 11.37 1.67 -16.48
C SER A 9 10.87 1.87 -15.06
N ALA A 10 10.79 3.15 -14.68
CA ALA A 10 9.93 3.72 -13.67
C ALA A 10 9.18 2.68 -12.81
N ALA A 11 9.49 2.61 -11.51
CA ALA A 11 8.49 2.20 -10.53
C ALA A 11 7.20 2.97 -10.89
N PRO A 12 6.16 2.31 -11.42
CA PRO A 12 5.13 2.97 -12.18
C PRO A 12 4.23 3.73 -11.22
N GLY A 13 4.61 4.97 -10.90
CA GLY A 13 3.90 5.82 -9.97
C GLY A 13 3.84 5.21 -8.58
N VAL A 14 4.44 5.87 -7.59
CA VAL A 14 3.83 5.84 -6.27
C VAL A 14 2.50 6.58 -6.44
N ALA A 15 1.51 5.94 -7.07
CA ALA A 15 0.13 6.36 -7.03
C ALA A 15 -0.10 6.57 -5.54
N ALA A 16 -0.36 7.82 -5.16
CA ALA A 16 -0.48 8.20 -3.76
C ALA A 16 -1.47 7.22 -3.14
N ARG A 17 -0.94 6.27 -2.36
CA ARG A 17 -1.75 5.24 -1.73
C ARG A 17 -2.80 5.99 -0.94
N PRO A 18 -4.09 5.66 -1.04
CA PRO A 18 -5.12 6.38 -0.29
C PRO A 18 -5.03 6.11 1.23
N PHE A 19 -3.96 5.47 1.68
CA PHE A 19 -3.72 5.06 3.04
C PHE A 19 -2.24 5.21 3.41
N GLU A 20 -1.99 5.40 4.69
CA GLU A 20 -0.69 5.24 5.31
C GLU A 20 -0.76 4.17 6.40
N VAL A 21 0.39 3.56 6.67
CA VAL A 21 0.56 2.65 7.80
C VAL A 21 1.30 3.40 8.90
N VAL A 22 0.61 3.73 9.99
CA VAL A 22 1.16 4.43 11.16
C VAL A 22 1.48 3.46 12.29
N ASN A 23 2.45 3.81 13.14
CA ASN A 23 2.85 2.99 14.31
C ASN A 23 3.26 1.55 13.97
N LEU A 24 3.63 1.28 12.72
CA LEU A 24 4.21 0.02 12.28
C LEU A 24 5.50 0.33 11.53
N GLU A 25 6.55 -0.46 11.77
CA GLU A 25 7.76 -0.33 10.97
C GLU A 25 7.48 -0.81 9.55
N PHE A 26 7.59 0.12 8.60
CA PHE A 26 7.35 -0.19 7.21
C PHE A 26 8.40 -1.19 6.71
N SER A 27 7.94 -2.38 6.34
CA SER A 27 8.76 -3.44 5.75
C SER A 27 8.34 -3.73 4.32
N ASP A 28 9.25 -4.21 3.48
CA ASP A 28 8.95 -4.55 2.07
C ASP A 28 7.90 -5.67 1.91
N HIS A 29 7.65 -6.46 2.95
CA HIS A 29 6.67 -7.55 2.95
C HIS A 29 5.99 -7.63 4.32
N MET A 30 4.68 -7.38 4.34
CA MET A 30 3.85 -7.28 5.55
C MET A 30 2.52 -8.04 5.35
N PRO A 31 2.57 -9.38 5.30
CA PRO A 31 1.38 -10.20 5.11
C PRO A 31 0.54 -10.23 6.39
N ILE A 32 -0.74 -9.91 6.25
CA ILE A 32 -1.74 -9.99 7.31
C ILE A 32 -2.87 -10.94 6.87
N GLY A 33 -3.31 -11.82 7.76
CA GLY A 33 -4.44 -12.70 7.52
C GLY A 33 -5.74 -12.05 8.01
N PHE A 34 -6.74 -11.89 7.15
CA PHE A 34 -8.05 -11.37 7.51
C PHE A 34 -9.16 -12.03 6.69
N GLN A 35 -10.21 -12.52 7.36
CA GLN A 35 -11.36 -13.20 6.73
C GLN A 35 -10.95 -14.24 5.67
N ASP A 36 -10.06 -15.16 6.04
CA ASP A 36 -9.57 -16.25 5.18
C ASP A 36 -8.74 -15.79 3.96
N ARG A 37 -8.38 -14.51 3.90
CA ARG A 37 -7.52 -13.94 2.86
C ARG A 37 -6.23 -13.39 3.48
N THR A 38 -5.18 -13.34 2.67
CA THR A 38 -3.92 -12.69 3.06
C THR A 38 -3.74 -11.42 2.25
N TYR A 39 -3.54 -10.31 2.96
CA TYR A 39 -3.27 -9.01 2.37
C TYR A 39 -1.86 -8.59 2.70
N ASP A 40 -1.13 -8.01 1.75
CA ASP A 40 0.22 -7.49 1.99
C ASP A 40 0.15 -5.98 2.18
N LEU A 41 0.34 -5.48 3.41
CA LEU A 41 0.22 -4.05 3.71
C LEU A 41 1.23 -3.20 2.92
N ALA A 42 2.38 -3.77 2.59
CA ALA A 42 3.41 -3.08 1.81
C ALA A 42 2.97 -2.87 0.35
N ASN A 43 2.24 -3.84 -0.22
CA ASN A 43 1.75 -3.87 -1.60
C ASN A 43 0.21 -3.96 -1.69
N LEU A 44 -0.49 -3.24 -0.82
CA LEU A 44 -1.95 -3.22 -0.81
C LEU A 44 -2.50 -2.50 -2.04
N SER A 45 -3.43 -3.14 -2.74
CA SER A 45 -4.21 -2.50 -3.80
C SER A 45 -5.15 -1.45 -3.21
N ASN A 46 -5.55 -0.46 -4.00
CA ASN A 46 -6.51 0.57 -3.56
C ASN A 46 -7.84 -0.03 -3.09
N GLU A 47 -8.33 -1.08 -3.75
CA GLU A 47 -9.55 -1.78 -3.38
C GLU A 47 -9.42 -2.50 -2.04
N ASP A 48 -8.32 -3.23 -1.84
CA ASP A 48 -8.03 -3.94 -0.59
C ASP A 48 -7.80 -2.97 0.57
N ALA A 49 -7.10 -1.87 0.33
CA ALA A 49 -6.91 -0.84 1.34
C ALA A 49 -8.23 -0.19 1.74
N ALA A 50 -9.10 0.15 0.77
CA ALA A 50 -10.42 0.68 1.06
C ALA A 50 -11.26 -0.30 1.90
N TYR A 51 -11.14 -1.61 1.62
CA TYR A 51 -11.79 -2.65 2.40
C TYR A 51 -11.25 -2.70 3.85
N LEU A 52 -9.94 -2.76 4.03
CA LEU A 52 -9.30 -2.82 5.35
C LEU A 52 -9.52 -1.55 6.18
N LEU A 53 -9.57 -0.39 5.53
CA LEU A 53 -9.94 0.89 6.16
C LEU A 53 -11.35 0.87 6.77
N GLY A 54 -12.23 -0.02 6.31
CA GLY A 54 -13.54 -0.26 6.91
C GLY A 54 -13.49 -0.92 8.30
N PHE A 55 -12.33 -1.47 8.69
CA PHE A 55 -12.12 -2.17 9.95
C PHE A 55 -11.01 -1.51 10.78
N PRO A 56 -11.21 -0.26 11.26
CA PRO A 56 -10.19 0.47 12.01
C PRO A 56 -9.84 -0.16 13.36
N ASP A 57 -10.69 -1.04 13.89
CA ASP A 57 -10.45 -1.77 15.15
C ASP A 57 -9.44 -2.91 14.96
N GLU A 58 -9.54 -3.63 13.83
CA GLU A 58 -8.62 -4.73 13.44
C GLU A 58 -7.31 -4.19 12.84
N PHE A 59 -7.40 -3.05 12.13
CA PHE A 59 -6.26 -2.40 11.47
C PHE A 59 -6.03 -0.97 12.00
N PRO A 60 -5.69 -0.81 13.29
CA PRO A 60 -5.53 0.52 13.90
C PRO A 60 -4.35 1.32 13.32
N TYR A 61 -3.41 0.60 12.71
CA TYR A 61 -2.25 1.15 11.99
C TYR A 61 -2.59 1.63 10.58
N LEU A 62 -3.74 1.26 10.00
CA LEU A 62 -4.10 1.69 8.64
C LEU A 62 -4.95 2.96 8.74
N LYS A 63 -4.43 4.06 8.18
CA LYS A 63 -5.10 5.37 8.19
C LYS A 63 -5.39 5.79 6.77
N ALA A 64 -6.61 6.20 6.49
CA ALA A 64 -6.95 6.80 5.21
C ALA A 64 -6.18 8.11 5.12
N LEU A 65 -5.33 8.26 4.09
CA LEU A 65 -4.76 9.56 3.80
C LEU A 65 -5.89 10.46 3.31
N PRO A 66 -5.93 11.73 3.74
CA PRO A 66 -6.81 12.68 3.10
C PRO A 66 -6.40 12.68 1.63
N THR A 67 -7.24 12.08 0.77
CA THR A 67 -7.08 12.24 -0.67
C THR A 67 -6.98 13.74 -0.87
N ALA A 68 -5.89 14.20 -1.48
CA ALA A 68 -5.77 15.57 -1.90
C ALA A 68 -6.89 15.81 -2.93
N THR A 69 -8.10 16.08 -2.44
CA THR A 69 -9.14 16.79 -3.13
C THR A 69 -8.50 18.14 -3.36
N ASN A 70 -7.87 18.26 -4.53
CA ASN A 70 -7.51 19.54 -5.08
C ASN A 70 -8.85 20.22 -5.34
N ASP A 71 -9.35 20.91 -4.31
CA ASP A 71 -10.48 21.85 -4.37
C ASP A 71 -10.28 22.83 -5.54
#